data_AF-A0A1V4XM91-F1
#
_entry.id   AF-A0A1V4XM91-F1
#
_cell.length_a   1.000
_cell.length_b   1.000
_cell.length_c   1.000
_cell.angle_alpha   90.00
_cell.angle_beta   90.00
_cell.angle_gamma   90.00
#
_symmetry.space_group_name_H-M   'P 1'
#
loop_
_entity.id
_entity.type
_entity.pdbx_description
1 polymer ?
#
loop_
_entity_poly.entity_id
_entity_poly.type
_entity_poly.pdbx_seq_one_letter_code
_entity_poly.pdbx_strand_id
1 'polypeptide(L)'
;MAATGRSFSRKTLPGPRIAILVMLILTLPARQAGAAAVTLAWDANTEPTVAGYRVGYGTASGNYSSTVDVGNWTGVNISGLETGRTYYFACRAYDSTGRESAYSREISYTPPAAVCTYSISPASQSFVSAGGKGSVTVNAPSACTWSASSGASWVTITSGSGGTGPGTVGYSVAANTSPSSRSATMTVAGSTFTVSQQGAAASTVTITASAGTGGSISPSGTVTVAAGSSKTFTVSPRWFYKIYDVKVNGVSVGAVKSYTFSGVKSNQTISATFKRK
;
A
#
# COMPACT_ATOMS: atom_id res chain seq x y z
N MET A 1 74.69 -27.56 -61.64
CA MET A 1 73.81 -26.91 -62.64
C MET A 1 72.42 -27.47 -62.47
N ALA A 2 71.33 -26.75 -62.24
CA ALA A 2 71.09 -25.32 -62.07
C ALA A 2 69.83 -25.18 -61.19
N ALA A 3 69.80 -24.11 -60.40
CA ALA A 3 68.68 -23.70 -59.57
C ALA A 3 67.62 -22.96 -60.38
N THR A 4 66.34 -23.14 -60.03
CA THR A 4 65.21 -22.23 -60.28
C THR A 4 64.10 -22.68 -59.31
N GLY A 5 63.61 -21.97 -58.30
CA GLY A 5 63.48 -20.53 -58.11
C GLY A 5 62.13 -20.05 -58.65
N ARG A 6 61.05 -20.13 -57.86
CA ARG A 6 59.86 -19.27 -58.01
C ARG A 6 58.92 -19.25 -56.80
N SER A 7 59.03 -18.14 -56.06
CA SER A 7 57.96 -17.27 -55.54
C SER A 7 56.85 -17.84 -54.64
N PHE A 8 57.04 -17.67 -53.34
CA PHE A 8 55.94 -17.52 -52.38
C PHE A 8 55.23 -16.17 -52.60
N SER A 9 53.97 -16.20 -53.06
CA SER A 9 53.12 -15.01 -53.03
C SER A 9 52.66 -14.74 -51.60
N ARG A 10 53.16 -13.64 -51.04
CA ARG A 10 52.74 -13.05 -49.77
C ARG A 10 51.29 -12.59 -49.91
N LYS A 11 50.31 -13.35 -49.40
CA LYS A 11 48.95 -12.84 -49.19
C LYS A 11 49.01 -11.80 -48.08
N THR A 12 48.96 -10.53 -48.47
CA THR A 12 48.72 -9.39 -47.59
C THR A 12 47.36 -9.56 -46.90
N LEU A 13 47.36 -9.72 -45.58
CA LEU A 13 46.18 -9.58 -44.74
C LEU A 13 45.78 -8.09 -44.73
N PRO A 14 44.54 -7.72 -45.09
CA PRO A 14 44.08 -6.35 -44.89
C PRO A 14 43.99 -6.05 -43.38
N GLY A 15 44.49 -4.88 -42.99
CA GLY A 15 44.49 -4.37 -41.61
C GLY A 15 43.09 -4.19 -41.01
N PRO A 16 43.00 -3.81 -39.72
CA PRO A 16 41.75 -3.86 -38.97
C PRO A 16 40.77 -2.84 -39.54
N ARG A 17 39.68 -3.33 -40.14
CA ARG A 17 38.53 -2.51 -40.46
C ARG A 17 37.64 -2.48 -39.22
N ILE A 18 37.65 -1.33 -38.54
CA ILE A 18 36.69 -1.01 -37.49
C ILE A 18 35.32 -0.90 -38.16
N ALA A 19 34.54 -1.98 -38.09
CA ALA A 19 33.12 -1.93 -38.38
C ALA A 19 32.41 -1.47 -37.10
N ILE A 20 31.93 -0.22 -37.11
CA ILE A 20 30.96 0.24 -36.09
C ILE A 20 29.66 -0.50 -36.37
N LEU A 21 29.45 -1.62 -35.68
CA LEU A 21 28.17 -2.27 -35.60
C LEU A 21 27.29 -1.39 -34.70
N VAL A 22 26.30 -0.70 -35.28
CA VAL A 22 25.20 -0.13 -34.50
C VAL A 22 24.39 -1.31 -33.98
N MET A 23 24.80 -1.82 -32.81
CA MET A 23 24.02 -2.75 -32.03
C MET A 23 22.79 -1.97 -31.58
N LEU A 24 21.65 -2.17 -32.26
CA LEU A 24 20.36 -1.82 -31.70
C LEU A 24 20.22 -2.68 -30.45
N ILE A 25 20.62 -2.13 -29.30
CA ILE A 25 20.30 -2.70 -28.00
C ILE A 25 18.79 -2.51 -27.88
N LEU A 26 18.04 -3.46 -28.42
CA LEU A 26 16.69 -3.72 -27.97
C LEU A 26 16.86 -4.14 -26.52
N THR A 27 16.74 -3.19 -25.59
CA THR A 27 16.54 -3.50 -24.19
C THR A 27 15.19 -4.20 -24.12
N LEU A 28 15.19 -5.51 -24.35
CA LEU A 28 14.16 -6.37 -23.78
C LEU A 28 14.12 -5.97 -22.31
N PRO A 29 12.95 -5.66 -21.72
CA PRO A 29 12.89 -5.56 -20.29
C PRO A 29 13.47 -6.87 -19.77
N ALA A 30 14.56 -6.81 -19.03
CA ALA A 30 15.04 -7.94 -18.29
C ALA A 30 13.85 -8.36 -17.44
N ARG A 31 13.17 -9.43 -17.86
CA ARG A 31 12.14 -10.05 -17.04
C ARG A 31 12.92 -10.64 -15.89
N GLN A 32 13.09 -9.85 -14.84
CA GLN A 32 13.48 -10.39 -13.55
C GLN A 32 12.24 -11.08 -12.97
N ALA A 33 11.82 -12.14 -13.65
CA ALA A 33 11.00 -13.19 -13.06
C ALA A 33 11.83 -13.75 -11.91
N GLY A 34 11.22 -13.94 -10.73
CA GLY A 34 11.92 -14.39 -9.53
C GLY A 34 12.87 -15.53 -9.86
N ALA A 35 14.17 -15.28 -9.77
CA ALA A 35 15.19 -16.22 -10.20
C ALA A 35 15.14 -17.43 -9.25
N ALA A 36 14.57 -18.54 -9.71
CA ALA A 36 14.63 -19.78 -8.97
C ALA A 36 16.00 -20.42 -9.15
N ALA A 37 16.35 -21.31 -8.22
CA ALA A 37 17.57 -22.07 -8.27
C ALA A 37 17.31 -23.54 -7.94
N VAL A 38 18.13 -24.43 -8.47
CA VAL A 38 18.13 -25.86 -8.15
C VAL A 38 19.54 -26.30 -7.84
N THR A 39 19.69 -27.07 -6.75
CA THR A 39 20.95 -27.75 -6.45
C THR A 39 20.89 -29.17 -6.98
N LEU A 40 21.82 -29.50 -7.86
CA LEU A 40 22.03 -30.84 -8.38
C LEU A 40 23.21 -31.46 -7.67
N ALA A 41 23.12 -32.75 -7.37
CA ALA A 41 24.22 -33.54 -6.82
C ALA A 41 24.19 -34.93 -7.46
N TRP A 42 25.36 -35.55 -7.58
CA TRP A 42 25.52 -36.89 -8.13
C TRP A 42 26.66 -37.63 -7.43
N ASP A 43 26.69 -38.95 -7.60
CA ASP A 43 27.80 -39.77 -7.10
C ASP A 43 29.03 -39.60 -8.00
N ALA A 44 30.22 -39.47 -7.38
CA ALA A 44 31.47 -39.43 -8.12
C ALA A 44 31.69 -40.74 -8.89
N ASN A 45 32.12 -40.62 -10.15
CA ASN A 45 32.66 -41.75 -10.89
C ASN A 45 34.01 -42.18 -10.25
N THR A 46 34.20 -43.48 -10.12
CA THR A 46 35.39 -44.09 -9.50
C THR A 46 36.53 -44.34 -10.49
N GLU A 47 36.28 -44.14 -11.78
CA GLU A 47 37.32 -44.25 -12.81
C GLU A 47 38.41 -43.17 -12.62
N PRO A 48 39.69 -43.55 -12.48
CA PRO A 48 40.78 -42.62 -12.20
C PRO A 48 41.08 -41.65 -13.36
N THR A 49 40.50 -41.91 -14.52
CA THR A 49 40.67 -41.10 -15.74
C THR A 49 39.74 -39.89 -15.78
N VAL A 50 38.74 -39.80 -14.89
CA VAL A 50 37.79 -38.68 -14.84
C VAL A 50 38.47 -37.44 -14.25
N ALA A 51 38.50 -36.36 -15.03
CA ALA A 51 39.06 -35.08 -14.62
C ALA A 51 37.99 -34.08 -14.15
N GLY A 52 36.72 -34.29 -14.49
CA GLY A 52 35.61 -33.48 -13.99
C GLY A 52 34.28 -33.76 -14.68
N TYR A 53 33.31 -32.88 -14.46
CA TYR A 53 31.93 -33.00 -14.92
C TYR A 53 31.42 -31.72 -15.56
N ARG A 54 30.51 -31.89 -16.52
CA ARG A 54 29.71 -30.82 -17.11
C ARG A 54 28.24 -31.15 -16.97
N VAL A 55 27.45 -30.16 -16.58
CA VAL A 55 25.99 -30.28 -16.45
C VAL A 55 25.33 -29.52 -17.58
N GLY A 56 24.66 -30.27 -18.46
CA GLY A 56 23.81 -29.72 -19.51
C GLY A 56 22.39 -29.50 -18.99
N TYR A 57 21.77 -28.38 -19.36
CA TYR A 57 20.37 -28.13 -19.07
C TYR A 57 19.66 -27.32 -20.16
N GLY A 58 18.35 -27.50 -20.26
CA GLY A 58 17.50 -26.83 -21.24
C GLY A 58 16.02 -27.01 -20.96
N THR A 59 15.17 -26.46 -21.83
CA THR A 59 13.71 -26.44 -21.61
C THR A 59 12.96 -27.45 -22.48
N ALA A 60 13.69 -28.35 -23.14
CA ALA A 60 13.15 -29.47 -23.90
C ALA A 60 14.01 -30.70 -23.61
N SER A 61 13.35 -31.84 -23.40
CA SER A 61 14.02 -33.10 -23.12
C SER A 61 15.01 -33.46 -24.23
N GLY A 62 16.21 -33.87 -23.83
CA GLY A 62 17.33 -34.21 -24.70
C GLY A 62 18.01 -33.01 -25.38
N ASN A 63 17.56 -31.77 -25.15
CA ASN A 63 18.14 -30.57 -25.73
C ASN A 63 18.68 -29.63 -24.63
N TYR A 64 19.98 -29.74 -24.39
CA TYR A 64 20.70 -28.97 -23.38
C TYR A 64 21.35 -27.73 -24.00
N SER A 65 20.59 -26.65 -24.12
CA SER A 65 21.07 -25.39 -24.71
C SER A 65 22.05 -24.62 -23.82
N SER A 66 22.16 -24.98 -22.54
CA SER A 66 23.09 -24.40 -21.58
C SER A 66 23.97 -25.50 -20.96
N THR A 67 25.20 -25.16 -20.60
CA THR A 67 26.13 -26.09 -19.96
C THR A 67 26.95 -25.37 -18.90
N VAL A 68 27.11 -26.00 -17.73
CA VAL A 68 27.98 -25.53 -16.65
C VAL A 68 29.10 -26.55 -16.47
N ASP A 69 30.35 -26.08 -16.56
CA ASP A 69 31.51 -26.89 -16.17
C ASP A 69 31.75 -26.72 -14.68
N VAL A 70 31.76 -27.83 -13.95
CA VAL A 70 31.87 -27.85 -12.48
C VAL A 70 33.20 -28.43 -12.01
N GLY A 71 34.09 -28.80 -12.94
CA GLY A 71 35.33 -29.49 -12.62
C GLY A 71 35.08 -30.78 -11.85
N ASN A 72 35.89 -31.05 -10.83
CA ASN A 72 35.78 -32.26 -10.00
C ASN A 72 34.72 -32.16 -8.88
N TRP A 73 33.83 -31.18 -8.93
CA TRP A 73 32.74 -31.06 -7.95
C TRP A 73 31.61 -32.02 -8.32
N THR A 74 30.99 -32.62 -7.32
CA THR A 74 29.85 -33.55 -7.50
C THR A 74 28.50 -32.92 -7.22
N GLY A 75 28.44 -31.59 -7.34
CA GLY A 75 27.20 -30.85 -7.22
C GLY A 75 27.33 -29.41 -7.71
N VAL A 76 26.20 -28.81 -8.08
CA VAL A 76 26.12 -27.45 -8.61
C VAL A 76 24.78 -26.81 -8.26
N ASN A 77 24.81 -25.52 -7.92
CA ASN A 77 23.62 -24.69 -7.79
C ASN A 77 23.40 -23.91 -9.10
N ILE A 78 22.33 -24.23 -9.83
CA ILE A 78 21.96 -23.55 -11.07
C ILE A 78 20.89 -22.51 -10.73
N SER A 79 21.25 -21.23 -10.78
CA SER A 79 20.36 -20.09 -10.53
C SER A 79 19.82 -19.45 -11.81
N GLY A 80 18.79 -18.62 -11.69
CA GLY A 80 18.23 -17.87 -12.83
C GLY A 80 17.22 -18.67 -13.64
N LEU A 81 16.66 -19.73 -13.07
CA LEU A 81 15.60 -20.51 -13.70
C LEU A 81 14.28 -19.73 -13.67
N GLU A 82 13.54 -19.77 -14.78
CA GLU A 82 12.21 -19.20 -14.84
C GLU A 82 11.22 -20.05 -14.03
N THR A 83 10.52 -19.43 -13.08
CA THR A 83 9.47 -20.12 -12.31
C THR A 83 8.33 -20.59 -13.20
N GLY A 84 7.79 -21.77 -12.93
CA GLY A 84 6.71 -22.40 -13.71
C GLY A 84 7.17 -23.03 -15.02
N ARG A 85 8.45 -22.91 -15.39
CA ARG A 85 9.02 -23.50 -16.59
C ARG A 85 9.77 -24.79 -16.26
N THR A 86 9.45 -25.88 -16.95
CA THR A 86 10.15 -27.15 -16.78
C THR A 86 11.53 -27.08 -17.42
N TYR A 87 12.54 -27.45 -16.65
CA TYR A 87 13.91 -27.64 -17.10
C TYR A 87 14.29 -29.11 -17.01
N TYR A 88 15.16 -29.51 -17.92
CA TYR A 88 15.73 -30.85 -18.02
C TYR A 88 17.23 -30.75 -17.81
N PHE A 89 17.80 -31.67 -17.03
CA PHE A 89 19.19 -31.66 -16.60
C PHE A 89 19.81 -33.04 -16.81
N ALA A 90 21.04 -33.05 -17.31
CA ALA A 90 21.87 -34.25 -17.33
C ALA A 90 23.35 -33.88 -17.14
N CYS A 91 24.11 -34.75 -16.50
CA CYS A 91 25.55 -34.57 -16.32
C CYS A 91 26.34 -35.51 -17.24
N ARG A 92 27.57 -35.13 -17.56
CA ARG A 92 28.55 -35.98 -18.25
C ARG A 92 29.92 -35.77 -17.64
N ALA A 93 30.72 -36.83 -17.62
CA ALA A 93 32.11 -36.77 -17.17
C ALA A 93 33.02 -36.40 -18.35
N TYR A 94 34.18 -35.83 -18.06
CA TYR A 94 35.25 -35.65 -19.03
C TYR A 94 36.61 -36.09 -18.45
N ASP A 95 37.49 -36.59 -19.32
CA ASP A 95 38.85 -37.00 -18.94
C ASP A 95 39.86 -35.84 -19.03
N SER A 96 41.11 -36.06 -18.61
CA SER A 96 42.17 -35.04 -18.66
C SER A 96 42.49 -34.51 -20.07
N THR A 97 42.04 -35.22 -21.12
CA THR A 97 42.19 -34.82 -22.52
C THR A 97 40.95 -34.07 -23.06
N GLY A 98 39.92 -33.92 -22.22
CA GLY A 98 38.65 -33.26 -22.57
C GLY A 98 37.67 -34.14 -23.33
N ARG A 99 37.89 -35.46 -23.41
CA ARG A 99 36.90 -36.38 -24.00
C ARG A 99 35.75 -36.57 -23.05
N GLU A 100 34.54 -36.47 -23.58
CA GLU A 100 33.31 -36.49 -22.79
C GLU A 100 32.60 -37.84 -22.90
N SER A 101 31.98 -38.26 -21.80
CA SER A 101 31.06 -39.40 -21.79
C SER A 101 29.73 -39.07 -22.48
N ALA A 102 28.89 -40.09 -22.65
CA ALA A 102 27.45 -39.87 -22.82
C ALA A 102 26.86 -39.15 -21.58
N TYR A 103 25.72 -38.49 -21.78
CA TYR A 103 24.96 -37.92 -20.67
C TYR A 103 24.39 -39.00 -19.75
N SER A 104 24.23 -38.64 -18.48
CA SER A 104 23.49 -39.40 -17.48
C SER A 104 22.02 -39.57 -17.86
N ARG A 105 21.27 -40.30 -17.03
CA ARG A 105 19.81 -40.20 -17.06
C ARG A 105 19.40 -38.74 -16.85
N GLU A 106 18.46 -38.30 -17.67
CA GLU A 106 17.89 -36.97 -17.56
C GLU A 106 16.92 -36.91 -16.37
N ILE A 107 16.95 -35.80 -15.64
CA ILE A 107 15.94 -35.45 -14.65
C ILE A 107 15.27 -34.15 -15.06
N SER A 108 14.04 -33.94 -14.60
CA SER A 108 13.34 -32.67 -14.80
C SER A 108 13.01 -32.00 -13.48
N TYR A 109 12.99 -30.67 -13.51
CA TYR A 109 12.56 -29.85 -12.40
C TYR A 109 11.78 -28.64 -12.94
N THR A 110 10.61 -28.40 -12.36
CA THR A 110 9.80 -27.21 -12.62
C THR A 110 9.85 -26.37 -11.34
N PRO A 111 10.61 -25.28 -11.31
CA PRO A 111 10.57 -24.40 -10.15
C PRO A 111 9.14 -23.91 -9.94
N PRO A 112 8.61 -23.88 -8.70
CA PRO A 112 7.23 -23.45 -8.46
C PRO A 112 6.98 -22.06 -9.05
N ALA A 113 5.83 -21.86 -9.68
CA ALA A 113 5.43 -20.55 -10.19
C ALA A 113 5.45 -19.53 -9.04
N ALA A 114 6.05 -18.35 -9.25
CA ALA A 114 5.99 -17.28 -8.26
C ALA A 114 4.53 -16.85 -8.10
N VAL A 115 3.93 -17.11 -6.94
CA VAL A 115 2.60 -16.61 -6.59
C VAL A 115 2.73 -15.23 -5.96
N CYS A 116 1.83 -14.32 -6.34
CA CYS A 116 1.79 -13.01 -5.73
C CYS A 116 0.99 -13.05 -4.44
N THR A 117 1.71 -12.98 -3.32
CA THR A 117 1.13 -12.77 -2.00
C THR A 117 1.33 -11.31 -1.60
N TYR A 118 0.25 -10.68 -1.14
CA TYR A 118 0.26 -9.27 -0.75
C TYR A 118 -0.08 -9.15 0.73
N SER A 119 0.59 -8.22 1.41
CA SER A 119 0.14 -7.76 2.73
C SER A 119 0.39 -6.26 2.86
N ILE A 120 -0.38 -5.62 3.74
CA ILE A 120 -0.26 -4.19 4.00
C ILE A 120 -0.03 -3.94 5.49
N SER A 121 0.71 -2.87 5.82
CA SER A 121 0.89 -2.44 7.20
C SER A 121 1.01 -0.91 7.29
N PRO A 122 0.23 -0.25 8.17
CA PRO A 122 -0.86 -0.83 8.97
C PRO A 122 -2.08 -1.20 8.12
N ALA A 123 -3.05 -1.96 8.69
CA ALA A 123 -4.32 -2.29 8.01
C ALA A 123 -5.43 -1.24 8.26
N SER A 124 -5.23 -0.34 9.23
CA SER A 124 -6.15 0.76 9.51
C SER A 124 -5.43 1.95 10.14
N GLN A 125 -6.05 3.11 10.06
CA GLN A 125 -5.61 4.30 10.80
C GLN A 125 -6.80 5.19 11.17
N SER A 126 -6.69 5.85 12.33
CA SER A 126 -7.69 6.79 12.84
C SER A 126 -7.18 8.23 12.79
N PHE A 127 -8.09 9.16 12.49
CA PHE A 127 -7.83 10.59 12.44
C PHE A 127 -8.84 11.38 13.27
N VAL A 128 -8.41 12.52 13.81
CA VAL A 128 -9.32 13.54 14.34
C VAL A 128 -10.07 14.23 13.20
N SER A 129 -11.07 15.04 13.53
CA SER A 129 -11.91 15.76 12.56
C SER A 129 -11.14 16.63 11.58
N ALA A 130 -9.97 17.16 11.97
CA ALA A 130 -9.12 17.96 11.08
C ALA A 130 -8.56 17.15 9.89
N GLY A 131 -8.53 15.82 9.98
CA GLY A 131 -7.90 14.96 8.97
C GLY A 131 -6.38 14.96 9.09
N GLY A 132 -5.69 14.73 7.97
CA GLY A 132 -4.23 14.65 7.95
C GLY A 132 -3.69 13.83 6.79
N LYS A 133 -2.39 13.51 6.84
CA LYS A 133 -1.74 12.61 5.89
C LYS A 133 -1.37 11.31 6.59
N GLY A 134 -1.33 10.22 5.82
CA GLY A 134 -0.88 8.91 6.28
C GLY A 134 -0.22 8.14 5.16
N SER A 135 0.34 6.99 5.51
CA SER A 135 0.95 6.07 4.56
C SER A 135 0.70 4.63 4.96
N VAL A 136 0.59 3.75 3.97
CA VAL A 136 0.51 2.31 4.15
C VAL A 136 1.60 1.63 3.32
N THR A 137 2.32 0.72 3.95
CA THR A 137 3.36 -0.07 3.30
C THR A 137 2.72 -1.25 2.59
N VAL A 138 3.23 -1.59 1.41
CA VAL A 138 2.86 -2.77 0.62
C VAL A 138 4.03 -3.75 0.62
N ASN A 139 3.80 -4.94 1.14
CA ASN A 139 4.73 -6.05 1.03
C ASN A 139 4.28 -6.94 -0.14
N ALA A 140 5.12 -7.05 -1.16
CA ALA A 140 4.89 -7.90 -2.33
C ALA A 140 6.23 -8.47 -2.83
N PRO A 141 6.26 -9.68 -3.42
CA PRO A 141 7.43 -10.17 -4.14
C PRO A 141 7.83 -9.22 -5.27
N SER A 142 9.13 -9.11 -5.58
CA SER A 142 9.70 -8.10 -6.50
C SER A 142 9.11 -8.06 -7.91
N ALA A 143 8.52 -9.16 -8.38
CA ALA A 143 7.90 -9.25 -9.71
C ALA A 143 6.38 -8.97 -9.70
N CYS A 144 5.77 -8.79 -8.53
CA CYS A 144 4.32 -8.68 -8.38
C CYS A 144 3.85 -7.24 -8.51
N THR A 145 3.00 -6.99 -9.51
CA THR A 145 2.36 -5.70 -9.74
C THR A 145 1.13 -5.54 -8.86
N TRP A 146 0.95 -4.36 -8.29
CA TRP A 146 -0.21 -4.04 -7.47
C TRP A 146 -0.74 -2.64 -7.79
N SER A 147 -1.99 -2.39 -7.39
CA SER A 147 -2.65 -1.10 -7.50
C SER A 147 -3.24 -0.66 -6.16
N ALA A 148 -3.53 0.63 -6.05
CA ALA A 148 -4.22 1.22 -4.91
C ALA A 148 -5.32 2.18 -5.39
N SER A 149 -6.49 2.08 -4.79
CA SER A 149 -7.65 2.91 -5.06
C SER A 149 -8.36 3.33 -3.77
N SER A 150 -9.00 4.50 -3.78
CA SER A 150 -9.80 4.97 -2.66
C SER A 150 -11.28 4.78 -2.96
N GLY A 151 -12.05 4.29 -1.97
CA GLY A 151 -13.50 4.17 -2.05
C GLY A 151 -14.25 5.44 -1.66
N ALA A 152 -13.57 6.54 -1.32
CA ALA A 152 -14.21 7.77 -0.85
C ALA A 152 -13.51 9.04 -1.36
N SER A 153 -14.30 10.06 -1.71
CA SER A 153 -13.79 11.35 -2.20
C SER A 153 -13.03 12.17 -1.16
N TRP A 154 -13.22 11.88 0.13
CA TRP A 154 -12.53 12.56 1.24
C TRP A 154 -11.23 11.86 1.67
N VAL A 155 -10.87 10.73 1.05
CA VAL A 155 -9.56 10.08 1.17
C VAL A 155 -8.90 10.05 -0.20
N THR A 156 -7.77 10.75 -0.37
CA THR A 156 -7.09 10.89 -1.65
C THR A 156 -5.75 10.19 -1.62
N ILE A 157 -5.48 9.31 -2.57
CA ILE A 157 -4.14 8.74 -2.77
C ILE A 157 -3.27 9.83 -3.39
N THR A 158 -2.17 10.17 -2.72
CA THR A 158 -1.23 11.22 -3.11
C THR A 158 0.03 10.68 -3.77
N SER A 159 0.37 9.41 -3.52
CA SER A 159 1.50 8.71 -4.14
C SER A 159 1.28 7.19 -4.07
N GLY A 160 1.91 6.45 -4.99
CA GLY A 160 1.85 4.98 -4.99
C GLY A 160 0.46 4.42 -5.33
N SER A 161 -0.24 4.97 -6.33
CA SER A 161 -1.50 4.37 -6.84
C SER A 161 -1.31 3.02 -7.54
N GLY A 162 -0.06 2.62 -7.76
CA GLY A 162 0.34 1.27 -8.18
C GLY A 162 1.86 1.13 -8.15
N GLY A 163 2.34 -0.09 -8.31
CA GLY A 163 3.77 -0.39 -8.29
C GLY A 163 4.08 -1.86 -8.59
N THR A 164 5.36 -2.21 -8.51
CA THR A 164 5.86 -3.59 -8.63
C THR A 164 6.81 -3.86 -7.47
N GLY A 165 6.68 -5.02 -6.84
CA GLY A 165 7.46 -5.34 -5.64
C GLY A 165 7.02 -4.57 -4.40
N PRO A 166 7.86 -4.54 -3.35
CA PRO A 166 7.58 -3.78 -2.15
C PRO A 166 7.39 -2.29 -2.44
N GLY A 167 6.51 -1.62 -1.70
CA GLY A 167 6.26 -0.20 -1.93
C GLY A 167 5.49 0.49 -0.81
N THR A 168 5.07 1.73 -1.07
CA THR A 168 4.32 2.53 -0.10
C THR A 168 3.28 3.37 -0.83
N VAL A 169 2.07 3.44 -0.27
CA VAL A 169 0.98 4.28 -0.72
C VAL A 169 0.81 5.43 0.26
N GLY A 170 1.02 6.66 -0.19
CA GLY A 170 0.77 7.86 0.60
C GLY A 170 -0.64 8.40 0.33
N TYR A 171 -1.36 8.82 1.36
CA TYR A 171 -2.71 9.36 1.23
C TYR A 171 -2.96 10.57 2.14
N SER A 172 -4.00 11.32 1.82
CA SER A 172 -4.53 12.42 2.63
C SER A 172 -6.00 12.21 2.95
N VAL A 173 -6.39 12.60 4.15
CA VAL A 173 -7.74 12.58 4.69
C VAL A 173 -8.21 14.02 4.85
N ALA A 174 -9.26 14.41 4.12
CA ALA A 174 -9.85 15.74 4.25
C ALA A 174 -10.54 15.92 5.60
N ALA A 175 -10.73 17.15 6.05
CA ALA A 175 -11.44 17.43 7.30
C ALA A 175 -12.90 16.93 7.26
N ASN A 176 -13.40 16.45 8.40
CA ASN A 176 -14.79 16.12 8.64
C ASN A 176 -15.45 17.25 9.43
N THR A 177 -16.29 18.04 8.78
CA THR A 177 -17.02 19.17 9.38
C THR A 177 -18.34 18.75 10.02
N SER A 178 -18.80 17.52 9.79
CA SER A 178 -19.98 16.97 10.45
C SER A 178 -19.64 16.56 11.88
N PRO A 179 -20.55 16.74 12.86
CA PRO A 179 -20.36 16.23 14.21
C PRO A 179 -20.38 14.70 14.29
N SER A 180 -20.87 14.02 13.25
CA SER A 180 -20.86 12.56 13.17
C SER A 180 -19.52 12.06 12.62
N SER A 181 -18.97 11.04 13.28
CA SER A 181 -17.80 10.30 12.77
C SER A 181 -18.11 9.62 11.42
N ARG A 182 -17.07 9.41 10.62
CA ARG A 182 -17.16 8.73 9.31
C ARG A 182 -16.04 7.71 9.14
N SER A 183 -16.25 6.77 8.23
CA SER A 183 -15.28 5.74 7.88
C SER A 183 -15.29 5.49 6.37
N ALA A 184 -14.13 5.12 5.82
CA ALA A 184 -13.98 4.73 4.43
C ALA A 184 -12.93 3.62 4.31
N THR A 185 -12.94 2.95 3.16
CA THR A 185 -11.92 1.98 2.81
C THR A 185 -11.14 2.43 1.58
N MET A 186 -9.86 2.08 1.58
CA MET A 186 -9.03 2.04 0.38
C MET A 186 -8.68 0.59 0.08
N THR A 187 -8.60 0.24 -1.20
CA THR A 187 -8.08 -1.06 -1.64
C THR A 187 -6.62 -0.87 -2.01
N VAL A 188 -5.71 -1.60 -1.38
CA VAL A 188 -4.26 -1.52 -1.62
C VAL A 188 -3.71 -2.93 -1.81
N ALA A 189 -3.16 -3.21 -3.00
CA ALA A 189 -2.69 -4.54 -3.38
C ALA A 189 -3.75 -5.64 -3.15
N GLY A 190 -5.02 -5.32 -3.41
CA GLY A 190 -6.17 -6.20 -3.17
C GLY A 190 -6.59 -6.32 -1.69
N SER A 191 -5.83 -5.77 -0.75
CA SER A 191 -6.16 -5.75 0.67
C SER A 191 -6.98 -4.51 1.05
N THR A 192 -7.86 -4.65 2.03
CA THR A 192 -8.67 -3.54 2.54
C THR A 192 -7.91 -2.77 3.62
N PHE A 193 -7.72 -1.47 3.41
CA PHE A 193 -7.23 -0.52 4.41
C PHE A 193 -8.38 0.34 4.94
N THR A 194 -8.59 0.40 6.25
CA THR A 194 -9.69 1.18 6.84
C THR A 194 -9.22 2.52 7.40
N VAL A 195 -9.84 3.61 6.96
CA VAL A 195 -9.67 4.95 7.53
C VAL A 195 -10.89 5.29 8.37
N SER A 196 -10.70 5.51 9.67
CA SER A 196 -11.75 6.06 10.54
C SER A 196 -11.43 7.51 10.91
N GLN A 197 -12.45 8.36 10.91
CA GLN A 197 -12.30 9.77 11.22
C GLN A 197 -13.39 10.24 12.17
N GLN A 198 -12.99 10.92 13.24
CA GLN A 198 -13.92 11.53 14.19
C GLN A 198 -14.77 12.63 13.55
N GLY A 199 -15.93 12.89 14.12
CA GLY A 199 -16.74 14.07 13.83
C GLY A 199 -16.10 15.36 14.37
N ALA A 200 -16.40 16.49 13.74
CA ALA A 200 -16.08 17.80 14.29
C ALA A 200 -16.72 18.00 15.68
N ALA A 201 -16.11 18.86 16.50
CA ALA A 201 -16.77 19.31 17.72
C ALA A 201 -18.12 19.95 17.35
N ALA A 202 -19.18 19.53 18.03
CA ALA A 202 -20.50 20.11 17.81
C ALA A 202 -20.47 21.61 18.15
N SER A 203 -20.99 22.45 17.25
CA SER A 203 -21.16 23.87 17.53
C SER A 203 -22.09 24.07 18.73
N THR A 204 -21.71 24.93 19.66
CA THR A 204 -22.52 25.27 20.82
C THR A 204 -22.89 26.75 20.82
N VAL A 205 -24.04 27.06 21.42
CA VAL A 205 -24.56 28.41 21.60
C VAL A 205 -25.05 28.58 23.03
N THR A 206 -25.12 29.80 23.50
CA THR A 206 -25.50 30.09 24.89
C THR A 206 -26.87 30.74 25.00
N ILE A 207 -27.66 30.33 25.97
CA ILE A 207 -28.89 31.01 26.39
C ILE A 207 -28.63 31.61 27.77
N THR A 208 -28.69 32.95 27.88
CA THR A 208 -28.52 33.64 29.16
C THR A 208 -29.88 33.84 29.82
N ALA A 209 -30.11 33.16 30.93
CA ALA A 209 -31.36 33.19 31.68
C ALA A 209 -31.23 33.99 32.96
N SER A 210 -32.13 34.94 33.16
CA SER A 210 -32.17 35.80 34.35
C SER A 210 -33.57 35.91 34.94
N ALA A 211 -33.63 36.14 36.24
CA ALA A 211 -34.88 36.37 36.97
C ALA A 211 -34.71 37.56 37.90
N GLY A 212 -35.67 38.49 37.85
CA GLY A 212 -35.74 39.61 38.78
C GLY A 212 -36.24 39.20 40.17
N THR A 213 -36.27 40.16 41.09
CA THR A 213 -36.81 39.98 42.45
C THR A 213 -38.23 39.43 42.43
N GLY A 214 -38.52 38.46 43.31
CA GLY A 214 -39.87 37.90 43.46
C GLY A 214 -40.10 36.53 42.80
N GLY A 215 -39.09 35.93 42.19
CA GLY A 215 -39.19 34.58 41.64
C GLY A 215 -37.84 34.00 41.23
N SER A 216 -37.90 32.99 40.37
CA SER A 216 -36.74 32.31 39.78
C SER A 216 -37.05 31.83 38.36
N ILE A 217 -35.98 31.59 37.59
CA ILE A 217 -36.01 30.89 36.31
C ILE A 217 -35.06 29.70 36.40
N SER A 218 -35.43 28.54 35.86
CA SER A 218 -34.60 27.35 35.85
C SER A 218 -34.58 26.69 34.47
N PRO A 219 -33.39 26.43 33.88
CA PRO A 219 -32.07 26.79 34.39
C PRO A 219 -31.81 28.32 34.40
N SER A 220 -30.88 28.80 35.22
CA SER A 220 -30.48 30.21 35.31
C SER A 220 -29.02 30.41 34.89
N GLY A 221 -28.62 31.66 34.63
CA GLY A 221 -27.27 32.00 34.19
C GLY A 221 -27.03 31.65 32.72
N THR A 222 -25.77 31.43 32.37
CA THR A 222 -25.37 31.04 31.01
C THR A 222 -25.56 29.53 30.83
N VAL A 223 -26.46 29.16 29.94
CA VAL A 223 -26.78 27.76 29.60
C VAL A 223 -26.27 27.45 28.21
N THR A 224 -25.24 26.60 28.11
CA THR A 224 -24.70 26.14 26.83
C THR A 224 -25.52 24.98 26.27
N VAL A 225 -25.92 25.08 25.00
CA VAL A 225 -26.67 24.04 24.27
C VAL A 225 -26.03 23.79 22.91
N ALA A 226 -26.15 22.58 22.38
CA ALA A 226 -25.73 22.30 21.00
C ALA A 226 -26.61 23.09 20.02
N ALA A 227 -25.99 23.68 18.99
CA ALA A 227 -26.69 24.44 17.99
C ALA A 227 -27.77 23.57 17.31
N GLY A 228 -28.98 24.11 17.17
CA GLY A 228 -30.15 23.40 16.66
C GLY A 228 -30.89 22.56 17.71
N SER A 229 -30.42 22.48 18.95
CA SER A 229 -31.17 21.82 20.04
C SER A 229 -32.26 22.73 20.61
N SER A 230 -33.25 22.12 21.26
CA SER A 230 -34.31 22.82 22.00
C SER A 230 -34.01 22.83 23.50
N LYS A 231 -34.42 23.87 24.20
CA LYS A 231 -34.25 24.01 25.65
C LYS A 231 -35.43 24.70 26.31
N THR A 232 -35.97 24.06 27.34
CA THR A 232 -37.07 24.59 28.14
C THR A 232 -36.57 25.27 29.41
N PHE A 233 -37.19 26.40 29.74
CA PHE A 233 -36.99 27.18 30.94
C PHE A 233 -38.30 27.28 31.70
N THR A 234 -38.27 27.01 33.00
CA THR A 234 -39.43 27.12 33.89
C THR A 234 -39.29 28.36 34.75
N VAL A 235 -40.37 29.12 34.87
CA VAL A 235 -40.45 30.36 35.65
C VAL A 235 -41.34 30.12 36.87
N SER A 236 -40.79 30.33 38.06
CA SER A 236 -41.45 30.05 39.34
C SER A 236 -41.51 31.31 40.20
N PRO A 237 -42.68 31.95 40.36
CA PRO A 237 -42.85 33.07 41.28
C PRO A 237 -42.77 32.58 42.74
N ARG A 238 -42.23 33.42 43.63
CA ARG A 238 -42.30 33.21 45.08
C ARG A 238 -43.72 33.42 45.61
N TRP A 239 -43.97 32.96 46.83
CA TRP A 239 -45.20 33.25 47.56
C TRP A 239 -45.46 34.78 47.59
N PHE A 240 -46.71 35.21 47.39
CA PHE A 240 -47.14 36.61 47.17
C PHE A 240 -46.68 37.35 45.90
N TYR A 241 -45.99 36.69 44.96
CA TYR A 241 -45.66 37.26 43.66
C TYR A 241 -46.45 36.59 42.53
N LYS A 242 -46.59 37.29 41.41
CA LYS A 242 -47.03 36.74 40.12
C LYS A 242 -46.02 37.10 39.04
N ILE A 243 -45.94 36.27 38.01
CA ILE A 243 -45.12 36.56 36.82
C ILE A 243 -45.71 37.82 36.18
N TYR A 244 -44.89 38.86 36.04
CA TYR A 244 -45.29 40.09 35.37
C TYR A 244 -45.11 39.94 33.87
N ASP A 245 -43.90 39.56 33.45
CA ASP A 245 -43.54 39.35 32.05
C ASP A 245 -42.33 38.42 31.95
N VAL A 246 -42.28 37.64 30.88
CA VAL A 246 -41.09 36.92 30.43
C VAL A 246 -40.70 37.51 29.09
N LYS A 247 -39.44 37.93 28.94
CA LYS A 247 -38.90 38.44 27.68
C LYS A 247 -37.89 37.47 27.10
N VAL A 248 -37.98 37.23 25.81
CA VAL A 248 -37.04 36.44 25.03
C VAL A 248 -36.38 37.38 24.03
N ASN A 249 -35.05 37.49 24.08
CA ASN A 249 -34.29 38.45 23.27
C ASN A 249 -34.83 39.89 23.37
N GLY A 250 -35.29 40.28 24.57
CA GLY A 250 -35.89 41.60 24.83
C GLY A 250 -37.37 41.74 24.43
N VAL A 251 -37.94 40.80 23.69
CA VAL A 251 -39.35 40.81 23.27
C VAL A 251 -40.22 40.06 24.27
N SER A 252 -41.31 40.68 24.73
CA SER A 252 -42.25 40.05 25.66
C SER A 252 -42.95 38.85 25.01
N VAL A 253 -42.99 37.73 25.74
CA VAL A 253 -43.82 36.55 25.45
C VAL A 253 -44.96 36.41 26.45
N GLY A 254 -45.17 37.44 27.28
CA GLY A 254 -46.20 37.49 28.32
C GLY A 254 -45.84 36.74 29.59
N ALA A 255 -46.81 36.66 30.51
CA ALA A 255 -46.68 36.03 31.81
C ALA A 255 -46.80 34.49 31.72
N VAL A 256 -45.82 33.85 31.10
CA VAL A 256 -45.76 32.38 30.93
C VAL A 256 -44.99 31.71 32.05
N LYS A 257 -45.44 30.52 32.48
CA LYS A 257 -44.74 29.68 33.48
C LYS A 257 -43.60 28.86 32.89
N SER A 258 -43.57 28.70 31.58
CA SER A 258 -42.56 27.92 30.86
C SER A 258 -42.35 28.52 29.48
N TYR A 259 -41.12 28.46 29.00
CA TYR A 259 -40.76 28.83 27.64
C TYR A 259 -39.76 27.81 27.08
N THR A 260 -40.06 27.29 25.89
CA THR A 260 -39.15 26.40 25.17
C THR A 260 -38.56 27.14 23.98
N PHE A 261 -37.24 27.32 24.00
CA PHE A 261 -36.52 27.62 22.78
C PHE A 261 -36.47 26.37 21.91
N SER A 262 -36.89 26.49 20.65
CA SER A 262 -36.83 25.40 19.67
C SER A 262 -35.73 25.66 18.65
N GLY A 263 -34.85 24.69 18.42
CA GLY A 263 -33.87 24.77 17.34
C GLY A 263 -32.88 25.94 17.44
N VAL A 264 -32.23 26.15 18.59
CA VAL A 264 -31.43 27.36 18.89
C VAL A 264 -30.16 27.42 18.05
N LYS A 265 -30.05 28.39 17.14
CA LYS A 265 -28.92 28.53 16.21
C LYS A 265 -27.92 29.64 16.56
N SER A 266 -28.28 30.52 17.49
CA SER A 266 -27.47 31.67 17.92
C SER A 266 -27.60 31.88 19.42
N ASN A 267 -26.77 32.75 19.99
CA ASN A 267 -26.91 33.12 21.40
C ASN A 267 -28.26 33.80 21.64
N GLN A 268 -28.94 33.43 22.73
CA GLN A 268 -30.26 33.95 23.09
C GLN A 268 -30.26 34.46 24.53
N THR A 269 -31.28 35.24 24.88
CA THR A 269 -31.55 35.66 26.26
C THR A 269 -32.99 35.37 26.64
N ILE A 270 -33.20 35.04 27.92
CA ILE A 270 -34.54 34.97 28.53
C ILE A 270 -34.49 35.64 29.90
N SER A 271 -35.43 36.54 30.17
CA SER A 271 -35.51 37.25 31.44
C SER A 271 -36.93 37.21 32.00
N ALA A 272 -37.09 36.72 33.23
CA ALA A 272 -38.36 36.72 33.94
C ALA A 272 -38.45 37.88 34.92
N THR A 273 -39.58 38.61 34.90
CA THR A 273 -39.88 39.68 35.85
C THR A 273 -41.14 39.35 36.64
N PHE A 274 -41.19 39.81 37.88
CA PHE A 274 -42.27 39.50 38.82
C PHE A 274 -42.80 40.78 39.45
N LYS A 275 -44.06 40.77 39.87
CA LYS A 275 -44.67 41.81 40.69
C LYS A 275 -45.45 41.19 41.84
N ARG A 276 -45.59 41.93 42.94
CA ARG A 276 -46.47 41.52 44.05
C ARG A 276 -47.91 41.37 43.56
N LYS A 277 -48.63 40.41 44.15
CA LYS A 277 -50.04 40.17 43.84
C LYS A 277 -50.92 41.34 44.25
#